data_AF-A0A529LTI5-F1
#
_entry.id   AF-A0A529LTI5-F1
#
_cell.length_a   1.000
_cell.length_b   1.000
_cell.length_c   1.000
_cell.angle_alpha   90.00
_cell.angle_beta   90.00
_cell.angle_gamma   90.00
#
_symmetry.space_group_name_H-M   'P 1'
#
loop_
_entity.id
_entity.type
_entity.pdbx_description
1 polymer ?
#
loop_
_entity_poly.entity_id
_entity_poly.type
_entity_poly.pdbx_seq_one_letter_code
_entity_poly.pdbx_strand_id
1 'polypeptide(L)' 'MRGKHRQTLKAIFADPVSGSIKWREIEALLIALGAELSEGNGSRVLVEIGRNRAVFHRPHPSPD' A
#
# COMPACT_ATOMS: atom_id res chain seq x y z
N MET A 1 -12.51 -2.76 -7.45
CA MET A 1 -11.39 -2.41 -8.37
C MET A 1 -11.81 -1.36 -9.40
N ARG A 2 -10.99 -0.32 -9.61
CA ARG A 2 -11.22 0.77 -10.60
C ARG A 2 -9.98 1.01 -11.47
N GLY A 3 -10.09 1.86 -12.50
CA GLY A 3 -9.00 2.18 -13.45
C GLY A 3 -7.69 2.61 -12.75
N LYS A 4 -7.79 3.52 -11.78
CA LYS A 4 -6.63 3.97 -11.00
C LYS A 4 -5.91 2.83 -10.25
N HIS A 5 -6.66 1.92 -9.64
CA HIS A 5 -6.06 0.78 -8.93
C HIS A 5 -5.29 -0.15 -9.87
N ARG A 6 -5.80 -0.37 -11.10
CA ARG A 6 -5.08 -1.15 -12.11
C ARG A 6 -3.79 -0.47 -12.55
N GLN A 7 -3.76 0.85 -12.63
CA GLN A 7 -2.54 1.60 -12.94
C GLN A 7 -1.53 1.49 -11.79
N THR A 8 -1.96 1.67 -10.55
CA THR A 8 -1.11 1.47 -9.35
C THR A 8 -0.54 0.06 -9.32
N LEU A 9 -1.36 -0.97 -9.55
CA LEU A 9 -0.92 -2.37 -9.59
C LEU A 9 0.15 -2.60 -10.68
N LYS A 10 -0.07 -2.07 -11.90
CA LYS A 10 0.92 -2.14 -12.98
C LYS A 10 2.23 -1.46 -12.62
N ALA A 11 2.17 -0.30 -11.95
CA ALA A 11 3.35 0.46 -11.57
C ALA A 11 4.17 -0.23 -10.45
N ILE A 12 3.52 -0.97 -9.54
CA ILE A 12 4.19 -1.76 -8.49
C ILE A 12 5.00 -2.92 -9.10
N PHE A 13 4.46 -3.56 -10.15
CA PHE A 13 5.12 -4.69 -10.82
C PHE A 13 5.98 -4.28 -12.04
N ALA A 14 6.22 -2.98 -12.23
CA ALA A 14 7.15 -2.50 -13.24
C ALA A 14 8.60 -2.75 -12.80
N ASP A 15 9.52 -2.81 -13.78
CA ASP A 15 10.95 -2.90 -13.55
C ASP A 15 11.68 -1.79 -14.35
N PRO A 16 12.25 -0.77 -13.69
CA PRO A 16 12.26 -0.56 -12.25
C PRO A 16 10.88 -0.17 -11.68
N VAL A 17 10.66 -0.48 -10.40
CA VAL A 17 9.44 -0.05 -9.69
C VAL A 17 9.37 1.48 -9.67
N SER A 18 8.21 2.04 -9.99
CA SER A 18 8.05 3.50 -10.02
C SER A 18 8.11 4.11 -8.61
N GLY A 19 9.09 5.00 -8.38
CA GLY A 19 9.20 5.77 -7.14
C GLY A 19 8.14 6.87 -6.96
N SER A 20 7.31 7.14 -7.97
CA SER A 20 6.28 8.19 -7.92
C SER A 20 4.94 7.73 -7.33
N ILE A 21 4.81 6.45 -7.01
CA ILE A 21 3.57 5.88 -6.46
C ILE A 21 3.36 6.44 -5.05
N LYS A 22 2.28 7.21 -4.87
CA LYS A 22 1.91 7.73 -3.55
C LYS A 22 1.44 6.60 -2.66
N TRP A 23 1.89 6.58 -1.39
CA TRP A 23 1.52 5.54 -0.43
C TRP A 23 0.00 5.32 -0.30
N ARG A 24 -0.78 6.41 -0.26
CA ARG A 24 -2.25 6.35 -0.22
C ARG A 24 -2.87 5.59 -1.40
N GLU A 25 -2.20 5.54 -2.55
CA GLU A 25 -2.67 4.77 -3.71
C GLU A 25 -2.42 3.27 -3.53
N ILE A 26 -1.34 2.88 -2.83
CA ILE A 26 -1.05 1.50 -2.46
C ILE A 26 -2.10 1.01 -1.46
N GLU A 27 -2.39 1.80 -0.41
CA GLU A 27 -3.44 1.47 0.57
C GLU A 27 -4.81 1.33 -0.09
N ALA A 28 -5.18 2.27 -0.96
CA ALA A 28 -6.44 2.21 -1.69
C ALA A 28 -6.54 0.97 -2.61
N LEU A 29 -5.43 0.59 -3.27
CA LEU A 29 -5.36 -0.64 -4.06
C LEU A 29 -5.57 -1.88 -3.18
N LEU A 30 -4.84 -1.98 -2.05
CA LEU A 30 -4.94 -3.11 -1.12
C LEU A 30 -6.36 -3.27 -0.59
N ILE A 31 -6.99 -2.19 -0.13
CA ILE A 31 -8.40 -2.21 0.30
C ILE A 31 -9.30 -2.72 -0.83
N ALA A 32 -9.09 -2.27 -2.07
CA ALA A 32 -9.88 -2.72 -3.21
C ALA A 32 -9.65 -4.18 -3.62
N LEU A 33 -8.56 -4.79 -3.15
CA LEU A 33 -8.25 -6.23 -3.28
C LEU A 33 -8.79 -7.05 -2.09
N GLY A 34 -9.49 -6.41 -1.15
CA GLY A 34 -10.06 -7.05 0.04
C GLY A 34 -9.13 -7.05 1.24
N ALA A 35 -8.15 -6.13 1.30
CA ALA A 35 -7.32 -5.99 2.47
C ALA A 35 -8.02 -5.25 3.61
N GLU A 36 -7.79 -5.73 4.83
CA GLU A 36 -8.04 -4.98 6.06
C GLU A 36 -6.74 -4.29 6.49
N LEU A 37 -6.84 -3.01 6.83
CA LEU A 37 -5.70 -2.21 7.28
C LEU A 37 -5.90 -1.85 8.76
N SER A 38 -4.90 -2.11 9.59
CA SER A 38 -4.87 -1.68 10.99
C SER A 38 -3.58 -0.92 11.31
N GLU A 39 -3.70 0.12 12.13
CA GLU A 39 -2.56 0.92 12.57
C GLU A 39 -1.80 0.20 13.68
N GLY A 40 -0.48 0.12 13.56
CA GLY A 40 0.43 -0.29 14.64
C GLY A 40 1.15 0.91 15.24
N ASN A 41 2.03 0.69 16.23
CA ASN A 41 2.78 1.83 16.81
C ASN A 41 3.62 2.55 15.73
N GLY A 42 3.59 3.89 15.74
CA GLY A 42 4.29 4.74 14.78
C GLY A 42 3.63 4.74 13.39
N SER A 43 4.42 4.76 12.32
CA SER A 43 3.93 4.64 10.93
C SER A 43 3.63 3.21 10.48
N ARG A 44 3.58 2.25 11.40
CA ARG A 44 3.37 0.86 11.00
C ARG A 44 1.91 0.66 10.62
N VAL A 45 1.70 -0.03 9.51
CA VAL A 45 0.40 -0.49 9.06
C VAL A 45 0.46 -2.00 8.84
N LEU A 46 -0.43 -2.71 9.51
CA LEU A 46 -0.68 -4.12 9.26
C LEU A 46 -1.70 -4.22 8.12
N VAL A 47 -1.37 -5.02 7.12
CA VAL A 47 -2.21 -5.36 5.97
C VAL A 47 -2.56 -6.83 6.07
N GLU A 48 -3.84 -7.16 6.04
CA GLU A 48 -4.35 -8.54 6.06
C GLU A 48 -5.18 -8.82 4.82
N ILE A 49 -4.85 -9.87 4.06
CA ILE A 49 -5.65 -10.35 2.92
C ILE A 49 -5.89 -11.85 3.10
N GLY A 50 -7.11 -12.20 3.48
CA GLY A 50 -7.45 -13.59 3.82
C GLY A 50 -6.63 -14.08 5.02
N ARG A 51 -5.74 -15.05 4.79
CA ARG A 51 -4.83 -15.58 5.82
C ARG A 51 -3.43 -14.96 5.80
N ASN A 52 -3.15 -14.10 4.81
CA ASN A 52 -1.85 -13.47 4.66
C ASN A 52 -1.79 -12.17 5.45
N ARG A 53 -0.68 -11.95 6.15
CA ARG A 53 -0.42 -10.76 6.97
C ARG A 53 0.93 -10.18 6.61
N ALA A 54 1.00 -8.87 6.44
CA ALA A 54 2.25 -8.15 6.21
C ALA A 54 2.23 -6.81 6.94
N VAL A 55 3.35 -6.45 7.55
CA VAL A 55 3.52 -5.14 8.21
C VAL A 55 4.39 -4.27 7.32
N PHE A 56 3.93 -3.06 7.05
CA PHE A 56 4.66 -2.05 6.30
C PHE A 56 4.85 -0.79 7.13
N HIS A 57 5.84 0.03 6.75
CA HIS A 57 5.99 1.38 7.28
C HIS A 57 5.50 2.38 6.24
N ARG A 58 4.60 3.29 6.64
CA ARG A 58 4.25 4.44 5.80
C ARG A 58 5.49 5.32 5.64
N PRO A 59 5.81 5.79 4.42
CA PRO A 59 6.82 6.81 4.24
C PRO A 59 6.35 8.07 4.94
N HIS A 60 7.13 8.52 5.92
CA HIS A 60 6.90 9.77 6.63
C HIS A 60 7.46 10.93 5.80
N PRO A 61 6.67 11.96 5.47
CA PRO A 61 7.16 13.11 4.72
C PRO A 61 8.15 14.01 5.48
N SER A 62 8.41 13.77 6.77
CA SER A 62 9.52 14.34 7.55
C SER A 62 9.78 13.46 8.78
N PRO A 63 11.04 13.26 9.21
CA PRO A 63 11.33 12.97 10.61
C PRO A 63 11.13 14.27 11.43
N ASP A 64 11.04 14.16 12.75
CA ASP A 64 11.13 15.31 13.67
C ASP A 64 12.22 16.33 13.27
#